data_AF-A0A0G1PAR9-F1
#
_entry.id   AF-A0A0G1PAR9-F1
#
_cell.length_a   1.000
_cell.length_b   1.000
_cell.length_c   1.000
_cell.angle_alpha   90.00
_cell.angle_beta   90.00
_cell.angle_gamma   90.00
#
_symmetry.space_group_name_H-M   'P 1'
#
loop_
_entity.id
_entity.type
_entity.pdbx_description
1 polymer ?
#
loop_
_entity_poly.entity_id
_entity_poly.type
_entity_poly.pdbx_seq_one_letter_code
_entity_poly.pdbx_strand_id
1 'polypeptide(L)'
;MIKQNYQKSEEYLAAALKVIPLGTQTFSKSKTQYPHGVSPFFIEKGKGSKVWDVDGNEYIDFVNSLAAVTLGYCDPDVDEAVRAQMEKGVLFSLPHSIEIEVAKKIIEMVPCAEKVRFGKNGSDGTAGAVRVSRAFTKRDHVAVCGYHGWHDW
;
A
#
# COMPACT_ATOMS: atom_id res chain seq x y z
N MET A 1 -9.67 -25.28 21.79
CA MET A 1 -9.12 -24.43 20.71
C MET A 1 -9.95 -24.69 19.46
N ILE A 2 -10.54 -23.65 18.87
CA ILE A 2 -11.16 -23.79 17.54
C ILE A 2 -10.00 -24.01 16.57
N LYS A 3 -10.00 -25.16 15.87
CA LYS A 3 -8.99 -25.46 14.85
C LYS A 3 -9.27 -24.53 13.67
N GLN A 4 -8.36 -23.59 13.39
CA GLN A 4 -8.47 -22.74 12.21
C GLN A 4 -8.36 -23.61 10.95
N ASN A 5 -9.16 -23.29 9.94
CA ASN A 5 -9.17 -23.94 8.62
C ASN A 5 -8.72 -22.92 7.57
N TYR A 6 -7.92 -23.35 6.59
CA TYR A 6 -7.40 -22.49 5.52
C TYR A 6 -7.71 -23.02 4.12
N GLN A 7 -8.64 -23.96 4.01
CA GLN A 7 -8.94 -24.66 2.76
C GLN A 7 -9.26 -23.68 1.61
N LYS A 8 -10.14 -22.70 1.83
CA LYS A 8 -10.51 -21.74 0.78
C LYS A 8 -9.35 -20.82 0.43
N SER A 9 -8.54 -20.42 1.41
CA SER A 9 -7.31 -19.67 1.18
C SER A 9 -6.33 -20.43 0.28
N GLU A 10 -6.15 -21.73 0.52
CA GLU A 10 -5.27 -22.60 -0.26
C GLU A 10 -5.81 -22.86 -1.68
N GLU A 11 -7.13 -23.02 -1.84
CA GLU A 11 -7.79 -23.11 -3.14
C GLU A 11 -7.58 -21.82 -3.96
N TYR A 12 -7.72 -20.65 -3.32
CA TYR A 12 -7.42 -19.36 -3.95
C TYR A 12 -5.94 -19.22 -4.31
N LEU A 13 -5.02 -19.68 -3.46
CA LEU A 13 -3.61 -19.66 -3.80
C LEU A 13 -3.31 -20.54 -5.02
N ALA A 14 -3.88 -21.74 -5.08
CA ALA A 14 -3.73 -22.65 -6.22
C ALA A 14 -4.30 -22.05 -7.51
N ALA A 15 -5.41 -21.33 -7.45
CA ALA A 15 -5.96 -20.61 -8.59
C ALA A 15 -5.07 -19.42 -9.00
N ALA A 16 -4.63 -18.61 -8.03
CA ALA A 16 -3.80 -17.44 -8.29
C ALA A 16 -2.45 -17.80 -8.89
N LEU A 17 -1.81 -18.89 -8.45
CA LEU A 17 -0.53 -19.34 -8.99
C LEU A 17 -0.58 -19.75 -10.47
N LYS A 18 -1.77 -20.01 -11.03
CA LYS A 18 -1.93 -20.27 -12.46
C LYS A 18 -1.84 -19.00 -13.31
N VAL A 19 -2.08 -17.83 -12.73
CA VAL A 19 -2.26 -16.57 -13.46
C VAL A 19 -1.41 -15.41 -12.94
N ILE A 20 -0.83 -15.52 -11.74
CA ILE A 20 -0.01 -14.50 -11.10
C ILE A 20 1.27 -15.15 -10.56
N PRO A 21 2.46 -14.68 -10.96
CA PRO A 21 3.71 -15.12 -10.36
C PRO A 21 3.68 -14.98 -8.84
N LEU A 22 4.04 -16.04 -8.13
CA LEU A 22 4.01 -16.11 -6.66
C LEU A 22 2.62 -15.87 -6.01
N GLY A 23 1.55 -15.88 -6.80
CA GLY A 23 0.16 -15.88 -6.33
C GLY A 23 -0.40 -14.50 -5.94
N THR A 24 0.37 -13.41 -6.06
CA THR A 24 -0.07 -12.06 -5.67
C THR A 24 0.58 -10.96 -6.50
N GLN A 25 -0.03 -9.77 -6.51
CA GLN A 25 0.46 -8.60 -7.26
C GLN A 25 1.66 -7.89 -6.61
N THR A 26 1.99 -8.21 -5.36
CA THR A 26 3.08 -7.58 -4.61
C THR A 26 3.91 -8.64 -3.90
N PHE A 27 5.23 -8.60 -4.06
CA PHE A 27 6.14 -9.61 -3.48
C PHE A 27 5.97 -9.77 -1.96
N SER A 28 5.74 -8.66 -1.25
CA SER A 28 5.52 -8.60 0.21
C SER A 28 4.21 -9.24 0.70
N LYS A 29 3.34 -9.70 -0.20
CA LYS A 29 2.12 -10.46 0.13
C LYS A 29 2.13 -11.88 -0.46
N SER A 30 3.21 -12.25 -1.14
CA SER A 30 3.28 -13.49 -1.89
C SER A 30 3.30 -14.72 -1.01
N LYS A 31 3.16 -15.90 -1.63
CA LYS A 31 3.21 -17.20 -0.95
C LYS A 31 4.46 -17.46 -0.11
N THR A 32 5.52 -16.66 -0.26
CA THR A 32 6.78 -16.83 0.48
C THR A 32 6.73 -16.21 1.87
N GLN A 33 5.70 -15.41 2.18
CA GLN A 33 5.64 -14.66 3.45
C GLN A 33 5.15 -15.51 4.61
N TYR A 34 4.30 -16.51 4.34
CA TYR A 34 3.71 -17.36 5.36
C TYR A 34 3.70 -18.84 4.96
N PRO A 35 3.74 -19.79 5.93
CA PRO A 35 3.83 -21.20 5.60
C PRO A 35 2.46 -21.78 5.21
N HIS A 36 2.46 -22.69 4.23
CA HIS A 36 1.25 -23.40 3.79
C HIS A 36 0.68 -24.29 4.91
N GLY A 37 -0.65 -24.39 5.03
CA GLY A 37 -1.33 -25.23 6.02
C GLY A 37 -1.39 -24.68 7.44
N VAL A 38 -0.76 -23.53 7.73
CA VAL A 38 -0.69 -22.95 9.09
C VAL A 38 -1.11 -21.48 9.17
N SER A 39 -1.43 -20.86 8.03
CA SER A 39 -1.84 -19.46 7.93
C SER A 39 -2.64 -19.21 6.65
N PRO A 40 -3.51 -18.19 6.62
CA PRO A 40 -4.18 -17.80 5.39
C PRO A 40 -3.24 -17.08 4.42
N PHE A 41 -3.58 -17.15 3.12
CA PHE A 41 -2.95 -16.37 2.06
C PHE A 41 -3.84 -15.23 1.55
N PHE A 42 -5.15 -15.29 1.81
CA PHE A 42 -6.14 -14.32 1.33
C PHE A 42 -6.98 -13.76 2.48
N ILE A 43 -7.08 -12.43 2.51
CA ILE A 43 -7.96 -11.66 3.41
C ILE A 43 -9.24 -11.30 2.67
N GLU A 44 -10.40 -11.47 3.31
CA GLU A 44 -11.71 -11.11 2.77
C GLU A 44 -12.09 -9.68 3.16
N LYS A 45 -11.89 -9.31 4.43
CA LYS A 45 -12.33 -8.01 4.96
C LYS A 45 -11.51 -7.56 6.15
N GLY A 46 -11.58 -6.28 6.47
CA GLY A 46 -11.03 -5.67 7.69
C GLY A 46 -11.99 -4.66 8.31
N LYS A 47 -11.88 -4.45 9.62
CA LYS A 47 -12.59 -3.40 10.38
C LYS A 47 -11.82 -3.06 11.65
N GLY A 48 -11.55 -1.77 11.87
CA GLY A 48 -10.72 -1.32 12.98
C GLY A 48 -9.34 -1.99 12.93
N SER A 49 -8.91 -2.61 14.03
CA SER A 49 -7.64 -3.33 14.10
C SER A 49 -7.70 -4.80 13.66
N LYS A 50 -8.84 -5.26 13.14
CA LYS A 50 -9.08 -6.68 12.85
C LYS A 50 -9.25 -6.96 11.38
N VAL A 51 -8.83 -8.16 10.98
CA VAL A 51 -9.04 -8.72 9.64
C VAL A 51 -9.65 -10.11 9.72
N TRP A 52 -10.39 -10.49 8.68
CA TRP A 52 -10.94 -11.83 8.50
C TRP A 52 -10.41 -12.41 7.20
N ASP A 53 -9.88 -13.63 7.27
CA ASP A 53 -9.52 -14.36 6.05
C ASP A 53 -10.75 -14.89 5.30
N VAL A 54 -10.52 -15.44 4.12
CA VAL A 54 -11.58 -15.98 3.24
C VAL A 54 -12.29 -17.21 3.81
N ASP A 55 -11.70 -17.86 4.82
CA ASP A 55 -12.24 -18.99 5.58
C ASP A 55 -13.02 -18.52 6.83
N GLY A 56 -13.00 -17.21 7.13
CA GLY A 56 -13.72 -16.59 8.23
C GLY A 56 -12.95 -16.55 9.56
N ASN A 57 -11.68 -16.91 9.60
CA ASN A 57 -10.87 -16.77 10.79
C ASN A 57 -10.55 -15.29 11.05
N GLU A 58 -10.58 -14.87 12.31
CA GLU A 58 -10.35 -13.49 12.74
C GLU A 58 -8.94 -13.31 13.32
N TYR A 59 -8.30 -12.19 12.98
CA TYR A 59 -6.97 -11.83 13.48
C TYR A 59 -6.93 -10.37 13.91
N ILE A 60 -6.12 -10.06 14.91
CA ILE A 60 -5.61 -8.70 15.13
C ILE A 60 -4.48 -8.50 14.12
N ASP A 61 -4.59 -7.49 13.28
CA ASP A 61 -3.59 -7.23 12.24
C ASP A 61 -2.50 -6.28 12.76
N PHE A 62 -1.27 -6.79 12.86
CA PHE A 62 -0.09 -5.97 13.16
C PHE A 62 0.72 -5.62 11.90
N VAL A 63 0.38 -6.22 10.75
CA VAL A 63 1.00 -5.92 9.46
C VAL A 63 0.37 -4.66 8.84
N ASN A 64 -0.93 -4.44 9.08
CA ASN A 64 -1.64 -3.20 8.77
C ASN A 64 -1.48 -2.76 7.30
N SER A 65 -1.63 -3.72 6.39
CA SER A 65 -1.35 -3.57 4.96
C SER A 65 0.02 -2.92 4.68
N LEU A 66 1.07 -3.44 5.30
CA LEU A 66 2.45 -2.91 5.22
C LEU A 66 2.52 -1.48 5.76
N ALA A 67 1.92 -1.27 6.92
CA ALA A 67 1.77 0.01 7.62
C ALA A 67 0.95 1.10 6.91
N ALA A 68 0.37 0.83 5.74
CA ALA A 68 -0.46 1.80 5.02
C ALA A 68 -1.78 2.12 5.74
N VAL A 69 -2.29 1.21 6.56
CA VAL A 69 -3.54 1.38 7.32
C VAL A 69 -3.21 1.75 8.77
N THR A 70 -3.09 3.05 9.04
CA THR A 70 -2.71 3.55 10.37
C THR A 70 -3.90 3.81 11.29
N LEU A 71 -5.04 4.26 10.75
CA LEU A 71 -6.26 4.55 11.52
C LEU A 71 -7.14 3.32 11.79
N GLY A 72 -6.78 2.18 11.20
CA GLY A 72 -7.61 0.98 11.16
C GLY A 72 -8.43 0.87 9.87
N TYR A 73 -8.90 -0.34 9.59
CA TYR A 73 -9.68 -0.65 8.40
C TYR A 73 -11.10 -0.10 8.50
N CYS A 74 -11.64 0.43 7.38
CA CYS A 74 -12.96 1.04 7.31
C CYS A 74 -13.16 2.15 8.35
N ASP A 75 -12.18 3.05 8.45
CA ASP A 75 -12.29 4.25 9.26
C ASP A 75 -13.42 5.14 8.70
N PRO A 76 -14.39 5.56 9.53
CA PRO A 76 -15.58 6.25 9.06
C PRO A 76 -15.27 7.60 8.42
N ASP A 77 -14.29 8.34 8.93
CA ASP A 77 -13.92 9.66 8.41
C ASP A 77 -13.29 9.53 7.01
N VAL A 78 -12.40 8.53 6.83
CA VAL A 78 -11.79 8.23 5.52
C VAL A 78 -12.84 7.75 4.52
N ASP A 79 -13.68 6.79 4.90
CA ASP A 79 -14.68 6.21 3.98
C ASP A 79 -15.73 7.25 3.57
N GLU A 80 -16.16 8.13 4.49
CA GLU A 80 -17.08 9.23 4.17
C GLU A 80 -16.43 10.24 3.21
N ALA A 81 -15.19 10.65 3.44
CA ALA A 81 -14.47 11.55 2.55
C ALA A 81 -14.31 10.97 1.14
N VAL A 82 -13.99 9.68 1.03
CA VAL A 82 -13.89 8.97 -0.26
C VAL A 82 -15.24 8.92 -0.96
N ARG A 83 -16.31 8.54 -0.25
CA ARG A 83 -17.68 8.52 -0.82
C ARG A 83 -18.11 9.88 -1.33
N ALA A 84 -17.88 10.94 -0.55
CA ALA A 84 -18.19 12.30 -0.95
C ALA A 84 -17.40 12.76 -2.20
N GLN A 85 -16.16 12.30 -2.37
CA GLN A 85 -15.38 12.58 -3.57
C GLN A 85 -15.88 11.79 -4.79
N MET A 86 -16.34 10.55 -4.61
CA MET A 86 -16.88 9.72 -5.69
C MET A 86 -18.07 10.38 -6.39
N GLU A 87 -18.91 11.12 -5.66
CA GLU A 87 -20.03 11.89 -6.22
C GLU A 87 -19.59 13.05 -7.14
N LYS A 88 -18.32 13.45 -7.08
CA LYS A 88 -17.74 14.52 -7.92
C LYS A 88 -16.90 13.98 -9.08
N GLY A 89 -16.52 12.71 -9.02
CA GLY A 89 -15.53 12.08 -9.89
C GLY A 89 -14.14 11.97 -9.22
N VAL A 90 -13.36 10.97 -9.63
CA VAL A 90 -12.07 10.60 -9.00
C VAL A 90 -10.85 10.80 -9.90
N LEU A 91 -11.07 11.12 -11.19
CA LEU A 91 -10.02 11.34 -12.16
C LEU A 91 -10.50 12.32 -13.24
N PHE A 92 -9.67 13.31 -13.55
CA PHE A 92 -10.01 14.39 -14.47
C PHE A 92 -8.84 14.71 -15.40
N SER A 93 -9.14 15.36 -16.53
CA SER A 93 -8.11 15.85 -17.48
C SER A 93 -7.41 17.14 -17.03
N LEU A 94 -7.92 17.78 -15.97
CA LEU A 94 -7.40 19.02 -15.38
C LEU A 94 -7.21 18.81 -13.86
N PRO A 95 -6.35 19.61 -13.20
CA PRO A 95 -6.10 19.46 -11.76
C PRO A 95 -7.35 19.75 -10.93
N HIS A 96 -7.49 19.06 -9.80
CA HIS A 96 -8.55 19.29 -8.82
C HIS A 96 -8.03 20.14 -7.65
N SER A 97 -8.87 21.00 -7.07
CA SER A 97 -8.46 21.93 -6.00
C SER A 97 -7.85 21.25 -4.77
N ILE A 98 -8.28 20.01 -4.48
CA ILE A 98 -7.78 19.19 -3.38
C ILE A 98 -6.26 18.97 -3.42
N GLU A 99 -5.66 19.01 -4.62
CA GLU A 99 -4.21 18.88 -4.76
C GLU A 99 -3.46 19.99 -4.01
N ILE A 100 -4.00 21.22 -4.01
CA ILE A 100 -3.42 22.37 -3.31
C ILE A 100 -3.57 22.21 -1.79
N GLU A 101 -4.74 21.76 -1.34
CA GLU A 101 -5.05 21.58 0.08
C GLU A 101 -4.15 20.52 0.71
N VAL A 102 -4.00 19.37 0.04
CA VAL A 102 -3.11 18.28 0.49
C VAL A 102 -1.66 18.72 0.43
N ALA A 103 -1.23 19.44 -0.63
CA ALA A 103 0.14 19.92 -0.74
C ALA A 103 0.54 20.85 0.41
N LYS A 104 -0.35 21.78 0.80
CA LYS A 104 -0.13 22.67 1.94
C LYS A 104 0.02 21.90 3.25
N LYS A 105 -0.86 20.91 3.49
CA LYS A 105 -0.79 20.06 4.70
C LYS A 105 0.54 19.30 4.78
N ILE A 106 1.03 18.75 3.66
CA ILE A 106 2.31 18.03 3.67
C ILE A 106 3.47 18.97 3.97
N ILE A 107 3.50 20.16 3.37
CA ILE A 107 4.52 21.18 3.64
C ILE A 107 4.52 21.58 5.12
N GLU A 108 3.35 21.72 5.73
CA GLU A 108 3.22 22.00 7.18
C GLU A 108 3.79 20.87 8.04
N MET A 109 3.58 19.60 7.64
CA MET A 109 4.02 18.42 8.38
C MET A 109 5.52 18.08 8.19
N VAL A 110 6.14 18.51 7.09
CA VAL A 110 7.52 18.15 6.72
C VAL A 110 8.38 19.42 6.69
N PRO A 111 9.12 19.75 7.77
CA PRO A 111 9.73 21.07 7.96
C PRO A 111 10.69 21.53 6.85
N CYS A 112 11.33 20.62 6.13
CA CYS A 112 12.27 20.95 5.05
C CYS A 112 11.63 21.02 3.66
N ALA A 113 10.34 20.70 3.52
CA ALA A 113 9.67 20.67 2.23
C ALA A 113 9.11 22.05 1.87
N GLU A 114 9.72 22.73 0.89
CA GLU A 114 9.18 24.00 0.37
C GLU A 114 8.10 23.78 -0.72
N LYS A 115 8.19 22.66 -1.43
CA LYS A 115 7.29 22.24 -2.51
C LYS A 115 7.14 20.72 -2.50
N VAL A 116 6.02 20.21 -2.99
CA VAL A 116 5.74 18.77 -3.07
C VAL A 116 5.20 18.37 -4.44
N ARG A 117 5.36 17.09 -4.77
CA ARG A 117 4.82 16.46 -5.98
C ARG A 117 4.29 15.07 -5.61
N PHE A 118 3.10 14.73 -6.08
CA PHE A 118 2.49 13.42 -5.84
C PHE A 118 2.98 12.39 -6.86
N GLY A 119 3.36 11.21 -6.37
CA GLY A 119 3.53 9.97 -7.14
C GLY A 119 2.40 8.99 -6.81
N LYS A 120 2.35 7.84 -7.51
CA LYS A 120 1.35 6.80 -7.20
C LYS A 120 1.77 5.90 -6.05
N ASN A 121 3.07 5.78 -5.79
CA ASN A 121 3.61 4.96 -4.72
C ASN A 121 4.99 5.50 -4.27
N GLY A 122 5.58 4.87 -3.24
CA GLY A 122 6.90 5.27 -2.73
C GLY A 122 8.03 5.12 -3.74
N SER A 123 7.90 4.18 -4.68
CA SER A 123 8.84 3.90 -5.76
C SER A 123 8.94 5.08 -6.75
N ASP A 124 7.81 5.69 -7.11
CA ASP A 124 7.79 6.94 -7.89
C ASP A 124 8.46 8.10 -7.13
N GLY A 125 8.24 8.15 -5.81
CA GLY A 125 8.81 9.16 -4.91
C GLY A 125 10.33 9.11 -4.88
N THR A 126 10.91 7.93 -4.65
CA THR A 126 12.37 7.73 -4.60
C THR A 126 13.01 7.92 -5.97
N ALA A 127 12.40 7.40 -7.04
CA ALA A 127 12.88 7.63 -8.41
C ALA A 127 12.89 9.13 -8.79
N GLY A 128 11.84 9.87 -8.39
CA GLY A 128 11.77 11.32 -8.56
C GLY A 128 12.87 12.05 -7.79
N ALA A 129 13.07 11.70 -6.51
CA ALA A 129 14.10 12.29 -5.66
C ALA A 129 15.51 12.06 -6.22
N VAL A 130 15.82 10.85 -6.66
CA VAL A 130 17.12 10.52 -7.28
C VAL A 130 17.33 11.30 -8.56
N ARG A 131 16.33 11.35 -9.44
CA ARG A 131 16.41 12.08 -10.71
C ARG A 131 16.67 13.57 -10.50
N VAL A 132 15.95 14.21 -9.56
CA VAL A 132 16.15 15.62 -9.22
C VAL A 132 17.54 15.84 -8.62
N SER A 133 17.99 14.94 -7.73
CA SER A 133 19.31 15.04 -7.09
C SER A 133 20.46 14.96 -8.10
N ARG A 134 20.40 14.03 -9.06
CA ARG A 134 21.38 13.95 -10.16
C ARG A 134 21.35 15.21 -11.03
N ALA A 135 20.16 15.67 -11.40
CA ALA A 135 20.00 16.87 -12.22
C ALA A 135 20.57 18.13 -11.55
N PHE A 136 20.41 18.24 -10.23
CA PHE A 136 20.93 19.36 -9.43
C PHE A 136 22.45 19.26 -9.21
N THR A 137 22.94 18.10 -8.76
CA THR A 137 24.35 17.93 -8.35
C THR A 137 25.30 17.62 -9.50
N LYS A 138 24.78 17.19 -10.65
CA LYS A 138 25.55 16.67 -11.81
C LYS A 138 26.43 15.46 -11.48
N ARG A 139 26.01 14.63 -10.52
CA ARG A 139 26.71 13.41 -10.10
C ARG A 139 25.85 12.19 -10.41
N ASP A 140 26.50 11.10 -10.79
CA ASP A 140 25.80 9.86 -11.17
C ASP A 140 25.56 8.92 -10.00
N HIS A 141 26.51 8.83 -9.07
CA HIS A 141 26.45 7.85 -7.98
C HIS A 141 25.50 8.28 -6.86
N VAL A 142 24.69 7.33 -6.39
CA VAL A 142 23.79 7.48 -5.23
C VAL A 142 24.20 6.44 -4.18
N ALA A 143 24.46 6.89 -2.96
CA ALA A 143 24.69 5.98 -1.84
C ALA A 143 23.34 5.55 -1.23
N VAL A 144 23.18 4.25 -0.99
CA VAL A 144 21.92 3.66 -0.50
C VAL A 144 22.15 2.71 0.67
N CYS A 145 21.16 2.60 1.55
CA CYS A 145 21.07 1.59 2.59
C CYS A 145 19.60 1.24 2.82
N GLY A 146 19.26 -0.05 2.82
CA GLY A 146 17.88 -0.54 2.96
C GLY A 146 17.10 -0.59 1.64
N TYR A 147 15.77 -0.78 1.75
CA TYR A 147 14.87 -0.92 0.61
C TYR A 147 14.18 0.40 0.27
N HIS A 148 14.31 0.85 -0.99
CA HIS A 148 13.78 2.14 -1.47
C HIS A 148 12.93 1.99 -2.74
N GLY A 149 12.32 0.81 -2.93
CA GLY A 149 11.60 0.45 -4.14
C GLY A 149 12.38 -0.53 -5.03
N TRP A 150 11.77 -0.94 -6.14
CA TRP A 150 12.32 -1.95 -7.06
C TRP A 150 13.20 -1.36 -8.17
N HIS A 151 13.28 -0.04 -8.30
CA HIS A 151 13.89 0.60 -9.47
C HIS A 151 15.43 0.51 -9.50
N ASP A 152 15.98 0.38 -10.70
CA ASP A 152 17.41 0.22 -10.99
C ASP A 152 18.24 1.52 -10.89
N TRP A 153 17.71 2.57 -10.25
CA TRP A 153 18.30 3.91 -10.34
C TRP A 153 19.70 4.01 -9.75
#